data_AF-A0A2S7C4E0-F1
#
_entry.id   AF-A0A2S7C4E0-F1
#
_cell.length_a   1.000
_cell.length_b   1.000
_cell.length_c   1.000
_cell.angle_alpha   90.00
_cell.angle_beta   90.00
_cell.angle_gamma   90.00
#
_symmetry.space_group_name_H-M   'P 1'
#
loop_
_entity.id
_entity.type
_entity.pdbx_description
1 polymer ?
#
loop_
_entity_poly.entity_id
_entity_poly.type
_entity_poly.pdbx_seq_one_letter_code
_entity_poly.pdbx_strand_id
1 'polypeptide(L)'
;MRYDLLAAALLCSPALALAAPATSVDFSHDDWTIACDNTRTCRAAGYQPDEGEHLPVSVLLTRKAGAGQAVTAELMLGQYDEIKLPASLGLQIDQRDLGKLALDGKSGTAVLSSTQVAALLAALTRSSKIVALGNDGRRWQLSDRGAAATLLKMDEFQGRLGTRGALVRKGDRDETAVLPALPVPQVRAAKLAAAQAGDARLGSLPALYQALRATLPADEECKGLDASDAAEPLTVARLSNDKLLVSTDCWMGAYNVGTGFWVVNARAPFAPTLITTHASDLDGSTILSSQKGRGLGDCYSEERWTWDGRRFVQTSKSTSGLCRLVAAGGAWQLPTVVAEVKQSP
;
A
#
# COMPACT_ATOMS: atom_id res chain seq x y z
N MET A 1 -20.66 45.44 -56.69
CA MET A 1 -20.72 45.30 -55.23
C MET A 1 -19.78 44.16 -54.83
N ARG A 2 -18.66 44.50 -54.17
CA ARG A 2 -17.71 43.53 -53.60
C ARG A 2 -18.24 43.12 -52.23
N TYR A 3 -18.38 41.83 -51.96
CA TYR A 3 -18.64 41.29 -50.64
C TYR A 3 -17.35 40.65 -50.14
N ASP A 4 -16.70 41.31 -49.18
CA ASP A 4 -15.57 40.76 -48.44
C ASP A 4 -16.09 39.80 -47.37
N LEU A 5 -15.74 38.52 -47.47
CA LEU A 5 -16.00 37.49 -46.47
C LEU A 5 -14.81 37.42 -45.51
N LEU A 6 -14.96 38.03 -44.33
CA LEU A 6 -14.05 37.85 -43.18
C LEU A 6 -14.34 36.51 -42.49
N ALA A 7 -13.46 35.53 -42.69
CA ALA A 7 -13.45 34.28 -41.93
C ALA A 7 -12.77 34.52 -40.57
N ALA A 8 -13.54 34.55 -39.48
CA ALA A 8 -13.03 34.58 -38.12
C ALA A 8 -12.63 33.17 -37.68
N ALA A 9 -11.34 32.89 -37.60
CA ALA A 9 -10.81 31.66 -37.02
C ALA A 9 -10.85 31.74 -35.49
N LEU A 10 -11.75 30.98 -34.85
CA LEU A 10 -11.72 30.76 -33.41
C LEU A 10 -10.53 29.84 -33.06
N LEU A 11 -9.51 30.41 -32.41
CA LEU A 11 -8.46 29.66 -31.74
C LEU A 11 -9.01 29.09 -30.42
N CYS A 12 -9.40 27.81 -30.44
CA CYS A 12 -9.61 27.04 -29.22
C CYS A 12 -8.25 26.68 -28.61
N SER A 13 -7.82 27.40 -27.58
CA SER A 13 -6.69 26.99 -26.74
C SER A 13 -7.08 25.77 -25.89
N PRO A 14 -6.36 24.64 -25.96
CA PRO A 14 -6.64 23.51 -25.08
C PRO A 14 -6.22 23.87 -23.66
N ALA A 15 -7.18 23.89 -22.73
CA ALA A 15 -6.87 23.92 -21.31
C ALA A 15 -6.21 22.59 -20.94
N LEU A 16 -4.90 22.62 -20.71
CA LEU A 16 -4.18 21.52 -20.07
C LEU A 16 -4.75 21.34 -18.66
N ALA A 17 -5.60 20.34 -18.47
CA ALA A 17 -5.99 19.88 -17.15
C ALA A 17 -4.72 19.31 -16.48
N LEU A 18 -4.08 20.12 -15.63
CA LEU A 18 -3.03 19.65 -14.74
C LEU A 18 -3.65 18.60 -13.82
N ALA A 19 -3.28 17.33 -14.02
CA ALA A 19 -3.63 16.27 -13.10
C ALA A 19 -3.18 16.67 -11.69
N ALA A 20 -4.07 16.54 -10.70
CA ALA A 20 -3.71 16.76 -9.32
C ALA A 20 -2.49 15.88 -8.98
N PRO A 21 -1.48 16.41 -8.26
CA PRO A 21 -0.31 15.62 -7.92
C PRO A 21 -0.74 14.36 -7.17
N ALA A 22 -0.13 13.23 -7.53
CA ALA A 22 -0.42 11.94 -6.89
C ALA A 22 -0.27 12.08 -5.37
N THR A 23 -1.28 11.64 -4.63
CA THR A 23 -1.30 11.72 -3.16
C THR A 23 -0.55 10.58 -2.50
N SER A 24 -0.23 9.54 -3.25
CA SER A 24 0.54 8.37 -2.83
C SER A 24 1.31 7.80 -4.03
N VAL A 25 2.28 6.93 -3.75
CA VAL A 25 3.04 6.19 -4.77
C VAL A 25 3.19 4.75 -4.30
N ASP A 26 3.03 3.82 -5.24
CA ASP A 26 3.51 2.44 -5.16
C ASP A 26 4.36 2.19 -6.41
N PHE A 27 5.59 1.73 -6.25
CA PHE A 27 6.51 1.48 -7.36
C PHE A 27 7.50 0.37 -6.98
N SER A 28 7.74 -0.54 -7.91
CA SER A 28 8.73 -1.60 -7.77
C SER A 28 9.66 -1.64 -8.96
N HIS A 29 10.94 -1.92 -8.72
CA HIS A 29 11.95 -2.12 -9.74
C HIS A 29 13.01 -3.09 -9.23
N ASP A 30 13.20 -4.19 -9.95
CA ASP A 30 14.07 -5.31 -9.58
C ASP A 30 13.84 -5.78 -8.13
N ASP A 31 14.87 -5.70 -7.29
CA ASP A 31 14.86 -6.21 -5.91
C ASP A 31 14.38 -5.16 -4.89
N TRP A 32 13.76 -4.07 -5.36
CA TRP A 32 13.35 -2.94 -4.55
C TRP A 32 11.91 -2.51 -4.83
N THR A 33 11.27 -1.98 -3.79
CA THR A 33 9.92 -1.40 -3.85
C THR A 33 9.80 -0.18 -2.94
N ILE A 34 8.87 0.73 -3.23
CA ILE A 34 8.58 1.91 -2.44
C ILE A 34 7.08 2.17 -2.35
N ALA A 35 6.63 2.48 -1.14
CA ALA A 35 5.34 3.10 -0.91
C ALA A 35 5.52 4.48 -0.26
N CYS A 36 4.82 5.48 -0.79
CA CYS A 36 4.65 6.77 -0.13
C CYS A 36 3.18 6.97 0.21
N ASP A 37 2.90 7.25 1.47
CA ASP A 37 1.53 7.42 1.97
C ASP A 37 0.97 8.84 1.75
N ASN A 38 -0.32 8.99 2.01
CA ASN A 38 -1.05 10.26 1.96
C ASN A 38 -0.60 11.34 2.96
N THR A 39 0.37 11.07 3.86
CA THR A 39 1.07 12.08 4.67
C THR A 39 2.36 12.58 3.99
N ARG A 40 2.67 11.98 2.84
CA ARG A 40 3.90 12.07 2.07
C ARG A 40 5.13 11.40 2.71
N THR A 41 4.93 10.52 3.68
CA THR A 41 6.03 9.71 4.22
C THR A 41 6.31 8.56 3.27
N CYS A 42 7.57 8.39 2.88
CA CYS A 42 8.00 7.33 1.97
C CYS A 42 8.77 6.22 2.71
N ARG A 43 8.53 4.98 2.30
CA ARG A 43 9.17 3.76 2.78
C ARG A 43 9.63 2.95 1.57
N ALA A 44 10.94 2.81 1.40
CA ALA A 44 11.54 1.99 0.36
C ALA A 44 12.14 0.73 0.98
N ALA A 45 11.71 -0.44 0.51
CA ALA A 45 12.24 -1.73 0.94
C ALA A 45 13.13 -2.32 -0.14
N GLY A 46 14.33 -2.75 0.25
CA GLY A 46 15.25 -3.51 -0.59
C GLY A 46 15.41 -4.92 -0.06
N TYR A 47 15.64 -5.89 -0.94
CA TYR A 47 15.73 -7.30 -0.59
C TYR A 47 17.04 -7.93 -1.07
N GLN A 48 17.29 -9.17 -0.70
CA GLN A 48 18.33 -9.99 -1.33
C GLN A 48 18.06 -10.15 -2.84
N PRO A 49 19.09 -10.46 -3.65
CA PRO A 49 18.89 -10.78 -5.06
C PRO A 49 17.91 -11.95 -5.23
N ASP A 50 17.03 -11.86 -6.23
CA ASP A 50 16.08 -12.94 -6.55
C ASP A 50 16.76 -14.21 -7.07
N GLU A 51 17.84 -14.01 -7.82
CA GLU A 51 18.51 -15.08 -8.54
C GLU A 51 19.60 -15.69 -7.68
N GLY A 52 19.67 -17.02 -7.65
CA GLY A 52 20.68 -17.76 -6.91
C GLY A 52 20.29 -18.03 -5.45
N GLU A 53 21.17 -18.72 -4.74
CA GLU A 53 20.95 -19.09 -3.34
C GLU A 53 21.46 -17.97 -2.42
N HIS A 54 20.51 -17.22 -1.86
CA HIS A 54 20.78 -16.12 -0.94
C HIS A 54 20.00 -16.28 0.36
N LEU A 55 20.66 -16.02 1.49
CA LEU A 55 19.97 -15.92 2.77
C LEU A 55 19.02 -14.71 2.72
N PRO A 56 17.72 -14.87 3.05
CA PRO A 56 16.77 -13.77 2.96
C PRO A 56 17.17 -12.61 3.87
N VAL A 57 17.09 -11.39 3.35
CA VAL A 57 17.38 -10.17 4.09
C VAL A 57 16.62 -9.02 3.45
N SER A 58 16.17 -8.07 4.25
CA SER A 58 15.60 -6.83 3.73
C SER A 58 16.09 -5.63 4.52
N VAL A 59 16.10 -4.47 3.87
CA VAL A 59 16.28 -3.18 4.53
C VAL A 59 15.08 -2.29 4.23
N LEU A 60 14.60 -1.56 5.24
CA LEU A 60 13.56 -0.54 5.11
C LEU A 60 14.17 0.83 5.29
N LEU A 61 14.08 1.67 4.27
CA LEU A 61 14.46 3.08 4.29
C LEU A 61 13.19 3.93 4.47
N THR A 62 13.12 4.74 5.52
CA THR A 62 11.98 5.62 5.78
C THR A 62 12.40 7.09 5.74
N ARG A 63 11.64 7.93 5.03
CA ARG A 63 11.84 9.38 5.02
C ARG A 63 10.51 10.13 5.09
N LYS A 64 10.35 10.92 6.16
CA LYS A 64 9.22 11.86 6.31
C LYS A 64 9.32 12.99 5.28
N ALA A 65 8.18 13.57 4.92
CA ALA A 65 8.15 14.76 4.07
C ALA A 65 8.53 16.05 4.84
N GLY A 66 8.92 17.09 4.10
CA GLY A 66 9.37 18.38 4.63
C GLY A 66 10.88 18.57 4.61
N ALA A 67 11.34 19.83 4.67
CA ALA A 67 12.76 20.16 4.64
C ALA A 67 13.53 19.55 5.83
N GLY A 68 14.80 19.19 5.60
CA GLY A 68 15.73 18.68 6.61
C GLY A 68 15.42 17.29 7.17
N GLN A 69 14.44 16.57 6.62
CA GLN A 69 14.10 15.23 7.08
C GLN A 69 15.13 14.20 6.62
N ALA A 70 15.80 13.57 7.60
CA ALA A 70 16.75 12.49 7.35
C ALA A 70 16.05 11.19 6.96
N VAL A 71 16.76 10.34 6.22
CA VAL A 71 16.39 8.93 6.04
C VAL A 71 16.79 8.15 7.28
N THR A 72 15.93 7.26 7.74
CA THR A 72 16.28 6.22 8.73
C THR A 72 16.28 4.85 8.05
N ALA A 73 17.05 3.90 8.58
CA ALA A 73 17.07 2.54 8.05
C ALA A 73 16.99 1.47 9.14
N GLU A 74 16.31 0.39 8.82
CA GLU A 74 16.23 -0.82 9.61
C GLU A 74 16.47 -2.03 8.72
N LEU A 75 17.28 -2.99 9.17
CA LEU A 75 17.56 -4.24 8.47
C LEU A 75 16.84 -5.38 9.17
N MET A 76 16.29 -6.34 8.41
CA MET A 76 15.70 -7.57 8.93
C MET A 76 16.37 -8.77 8.27
N LEU A 77 16.80 -9.73 9.10
CA LEU A 77 17.25 -11.03 8.62
C LEU A 77 16.06 -11.96 8.40
N GLY A 78 16.19 -12.85 7.43
CA GLY A 78 15.23 -13.89 7.11
C GLY A 78 14.90 -14.78 8.31
N GLN A 79 13.61 -14.90 8.59
CA GLN A 79 13.00 -15.65 9.68
C GLN A 79 11.71 -16.38 9.24
N TYR A 80 11.51 -16.56 7.92
CA TYR A 80 10.37 -17.31 7.40
C TYR A 80 10.41 -18.78 7.82
N ASP A 81 11.58 -19.40 7.73
CA ASP A 81 11.87 -20.70 8.35
C ASP A 81 12.41 -20.50 9.77
N GLU A 82 12.37 -21.56 10.58
CA GLU A 82 13.01 -21.57 11.91
C GLU A 82 14.54 -21.44 11.76
N ILE A 83 15.03 -20.21 11.74
CA ILE A 83 16.45 -19.89 11.59
C ILE A 83 16.98 -19.39 12.93
N LYS A 84 18.03 -20.05 13.44
CA LYS A 84 18.81 -19.52 14.57
C LYS A 84 19.50 -18.23 14.13
N LEU A 85 19.15 -17.10 14.75
CA LEU A 85 19.81 -15.81 14.48
C LEU A 85 21.26 -15.81 15.01
N PRO A 86 22.19 -15.08 14.36
CA PRO A 86 23.56 -14.93 14.86
C PRO A 86 23.60 -14.10 16.15
N ALA A 87 24.60 -14.33 17.00
CA ALA A 87 24.75 -13.59 18.27
C ALA A 87 25.27 -12.16 18.07
N SER A 88 25.97 -11.91 16.96
CA SER A 88 26.33 -10.56 16.53
C SER A 88 26.37 -10.46 15.02
N LEU A 89 26.07 -9.27 14.53
CA LEU A 89 25.97 -8.94 13.11
C LEU A 89 26.81 -7.70 12.84
N GLY A 90 27.59 -7.69 11.77
CA GLY A 90 28.34 -6.53 11.29
C GLY A 90 27.89 -6.12 9.90
N LEU A 91 27.89 -4.82 9.59
CA LEU A 91 27.59 -4.32 8.25
C LEU A 91 28.89 -4.13 7.46
N GLN A 92 28.98 -4.73 6.28
CA GLN A 92 30.07 -4.54 5.32
C GLN A 92 29.55 -3.97 4.01
N ILE A 93 30.22 -2.95 3.48
CA ILE A 93 29.97 -2.41 2.14
C ILE A 93 31.30 -2.39 1.38
N ASP A 94 31.36 -3.07 0.24
CA ASP A 94 32.56 -3.16 -0.59
C ASP A 94 33.80 -3.61 0.23
N GLN A 95 33.59 -4.62 1.09
CA GLN A 95 34.57 -5.17 2.06
C GLN A 95 34.98 -4.24 3.20
N ARG A 96 34.52 -2.98 3.23
CA ARG A 96 34.73 -2.07 4.37
C ARG A 96 33.76 -2.41 5.50
N ASP A 97 34.29 -2.63 6.69
CA ASP A 97 33.51 -2.79 7.91
C ASP A 97 32.95 -1.44 8.38
N LEU A 98 31.62 -1.40 8.58
CA LEU A 98 30.86 -0.25 9.10
C LEU A 98 30.37 -0.48 10.53
N GLY A 99 30.90 -1.50 11.20
CA GLY A 99 30.65 -1.81 12.59
C GLY A 99 29.42 -2.68 12.82
N LYS A 100 29.14 -2.88 14.11
CA LYS A 100 28.08 -3.78 14.58
C LYS A 100 26.68 -3.24 14.27
N LEU A 101 25.77 -4.16 13.98
CA LEU A 101 24.33 -3.96 13.96
C LEU A 101 23.76 -4.58 15.25
N ALA A 102 22.99 -3.78 16.00
CA ALA A 102 22.34 -4.25 17.21
C ALA A 102 21.09 -5.05 16.83
N LEU A 103 21.27 -6.37 16.67
CA LEU A 103 20.21 -7.29 16.28
C LEU A 103 19.28 -7.56 17.48
N ASP A 104 17.99 -7.30 17.30
CA ASP A 104 16.94 -7.72 18.20
C ASP A 104 16.61 -9.20 17.94
N GLY A 105 16.84 -10.05 18.95
CA GLY A 105 16.69 -11.49 18.82
C GLY A 105 15.25 -11.99 18.70
N LYS A 106 14.23 -11.14 18.91
CA LYS A 106 12.81 -11.53 18.78
C LYS A 106 12.26 -11.24 17.40
N SER A 107 12.61 -10.08 16.86
CA SER A 107 12.11 -9.59 15.57
C SER A 107 13.09 -9.82 14.42
N GLY A 108 14.34 -10.18 14.71
CA GLY A 108 15.39 -10.34 13.71
C GLY A 108 15.81 -9.03 13.05
N THR A 109 15.52 -7.89 13.69
CA THR A 109 15.74 -6.56 13.13
C THR A 109 16.94 -5.84 13.75
N ALA A 110 17.51 -4.89 13.03
CA ALA A 110 18.56 -4.00 13.53
C ALA A 110 18.40 -2.59 12.95
N VAL A 111 18.29 -1.59 13.83
CA VAL A 111 18.29 -0.17 13.44
C VAL A 111 19.72 0.28 13.09
N LEU A 112 19.89 0.94 11.95
CA LEU A 112 21.18 1.46 11.51
C LEU A 112 21.45 2.84 12.12
N SER A 113 22.70 3.08 12.52
CA SER A 113 23.17 4.42 12.91
C SER A 113 23.18 5.39 11.73
N SER A 114 23.16 6.70 11.99
CA SER A 114 23.20 7.73 10.93
C SER A 114 24.42 7.57 9.99
N THR A 115 25.58 7.20 10.52
CA THR A 115 26.79 6.91 9.73
C THR A 115 26.60 5.70 8.81
N GLN A 116 25.99 4.62 9.31
CA GLN A 116 25.68 3.43 8.51
C GLN A 116 24.63 3.73 7.44
N VAL A 117 23.59 4.52 7.77
CA VAL A 117 22.57 4.96 6.79
C VAL A 117 23.20 5.78 5.68
N ALA A 118 24.07 6.75 6.00
CA ALA A 118 24.74 7.57 4.99
C ALA A 118 25.63 6.73 4.05
N ALA A 119 26.38 5.77 4.60
CA ALA A 119 27.20 4.85 3.81
C ALA A 119 26.35 3.91 2.94
N LEU A 120 25.25 3.40 3.47
CA LEU A 120 24.30 2.56 2.73
C LEU A 120 23.69 3.33 1.56
N LEU A 121 23.16 4.54 1.80
CA LEU A 121 22.58 5.36 0.74
C LEU A 121 23.58 5.70 -0.38
N ALA A 122 24.86 5.93 -0.03
CA ALA A 122 25.90 6.14 -1.03
C ALA A 122 26.14 4.88 -1.88
N ALA A 123 26.11 3.69 -1.27
CA ALA A 123 26.28 2.41 -1.95
C ALA A 123 25.10 2.06 -2.87
N LEU A 124 23.87 2.35 -2.45
CA LEU A 124 22.64 2.04 -3.21
C LEU A 124 22.45 2.84 -4.50
N THR A 125 23.26 3.87 -4.73
CA THR A 125 23.22 4.68 -5.96
C THR A 125 24.23 4.26 -7.02
N ARG A 126 24.96 3.17 -6.76
CA ARG A 126 26.03 2.63 -7.62
C ARG A 126 25.99 1.10 -7.56
N SER A 127 26.91 0.46 -8.28
CA SER A 127 27.16 -0.97 -8.07
C SER A 127 28.02 -1.17 -6.82
N SER A 128 27.50 -1.90 -5.84
CA SER A 128 28.14 -2.14 -4.54
C SER A 128 27.78 -3.50 -3.95
N LYS A 129 28.72 -4.09 -3.20
CA LYS A 129 28.48 -5.32 -2.45
C LYS A 129 28.13 -4.99 -1.00
N ILE A 130 26.84 -5.11 -0.64
CA ILE A 130 26.30 -4.80 0.68
C ILE A 130 26.00 -6.11 1.41
N VAL A 131 26.64 -6.35 2.56
CA VAL A 131 26.53 -7.62 3.29
C VAL A 131 26.39 -7.38 4.79
N ALA A 132 25.39 -7.98 5.40
CA ALA A 132 25.36 -8.22 6.83
C ALA A 132 26.08 -9.55 7.12
N LEU A 133 27.12 -9.52 7.95
CA LEU A 133 27.99 -10.65 8.28
C LEU A 133 27.75 -11.11 9.72
N GLY A 134 27.33 -12.36 9.89
CA GLY A 134 27.17 -12.99 11.19
C GLY A 134 28.51 -13.46 11.77
N ASN A 135 28.60 -13.53 13.10
CA ASN A 135 29.76 -14.11 13.79
C ASN A 135 29.93 -15.63 13.58
N ASP A 136 28.95 -16.27 12.97
CA ASP A 136 28.97 -17.66 12.53
C ASP A 136 29.42 -17.83 11.06
N GLY A 137 29.82 -16.73 10.40
CA GLY A 137 30.29 -16.73 9.02
C GLY A 137 29.19 -16.63 7.96
N ARG A 138 27.90 -16.68 8.34
CA ARG A 138 26.79 -16.50 7.39
C ARG A 138 26.75 -15.07 6.85
N ARG A 139 26.34 -14.95 5.59
CA ARG A 139 26.38 -13.70 4.81
C ARG A 139 25.00 -13.42 4.23
N TRP A 140 24.40 -12.33 4.66
CA TRP A 140 23.14 -11.82 4.12
C TRP A 140 23.45 -10.69 3.17
N GLN A 141 23.34 -10.96 1.87
CA GLN A 141 23.63 -9.98 0.82
C GLN A 141 22.35 -9.22 0.47
N LEU A 142 22.40 -7.89 0.61
CA LEU A 142 21.37 -6.99 0.12
C LEU A 142 21.66 -6.65 -1.35
N SER A 143 20.64 -6.69 -2.21
CA SER A 143 20.76 -6.29 -3.61
C SER A 143 20.81 -4.77 -3.75
N ASP A 144 21.63 -4.27 -4.68
CA ASP A 144 21.66 -2.88 -5.14
C ASP A 144 20.80 -2.66 -6.41
N ARG A 145 20.37 -3.73 -7.08
CA ARG A 145 19.58 -3.68 -8.32
C ARG A 145 18.22 -3.06 -8.06
N GLY A 146 17.92 -1.96 -8.74
CA GLY A 146 16.66 -1.23 -8.60
C GLY A 146 16.61 -0.18 -7.48
N ALA A 147 17.62 -0.14 -6.60
CA ALA A 147 17.67 0.81 -5.49
C ALA A 147 17.69 2.26 -5.96
N ALA A 148 18.55 2.60 -6.94
CA ALA A 148 18.64 3.95 -7.48
C ALA A 148 17.33 4.45 -8.09
N ALA A 149 16.58 3.60 -8.81
CA ALA A 149 15.28 3.96 -9.38
C ALA A 149 14.24 4.24 -8.29
N THR A 150 14.21 3.38 -7.27
CA THR A 150 13.30 3.49 -6.12
C THR A 150 13.59 4.74 -5.28
N LEU A 151 14.86 5.02 -5.00
CA LEU A 151 15.28 6.24 -4.29
C LEU A 151 15.03 7.50 -5.12
N LEU A 152 15.19 7.42 -6.44
CA LEU A 152 14.86 8.52 -7.32
C LEU A 152 13.36 8.82 -7.32
N LYS A 153 12.52 7.78 -7.28
CA LYS A 153 11.06 7.93 -7.13
C LYS A 153 10.70 8.61 -5.80
N MET A 154 11.41 8.28 -4.73
CA MET A 154 11.26 8.95 -3.43
C MET A 154 11.55 10.45 -3.51
N ASP A 155 12.63 10.83 -4.19
CA ASP A 155 13.00 12.24 -4.37
C ASP A 155 12.00 12.98 -5.27
N GLU A 156 11.52 12.34 -6.33
CA GLU A 156 10.47 12.91 -7.21
C GLU A 156 9.20 13.20 -6.42
N PHE A 157 8.68 12.21 -5.70
CA PHE A 157 7.42 12.33 -4.97
C PHE A 157 7.46 13.40 -3.87
N GLN A 158 8.62 13.58 -3.22
CA GLN A 158 8.78 14.60 -2.17
C GLN A 158 9.28 15.95 -2.70
N GLY A 159 9.46 16.12 -4.01
CA GLY A 159 9.90 17.37 -4.63
C GLY A 159 11.37 17.73 -4.34
N ARG A 160 12.24 16.72 -4.16
CA ARG A 160 13.65 16.90 -3.78
C ARG A 160 14.65 16.84 -4.94
N LEU A 161 14.23 16.50 -6.16
CA LEU A 161 15.14 16.40 -7.31
C LEU A 161 15.98 17.68 -7.47
N GLY A 162 17.30 17.58 -7.63
CA GLY A 162 18.19 18.72 -7.79
C GLY A 162 18.34 19.62 -6.55
N THR A 163 17.86 19.19 -5.38
CA THR A 163 18.15 19.83 -4.08
C THR A 163 19.38 19.19 -3.43
N ARG A 164 19.93 19.86 -2.41
CA ARG A 164 21.07 19.33 -1.64
C ARG A 164 20.77 18.05 -0.88
N GLY A 165 19.50 17.82 -0.50
CA GLY A 165 19.08 16.60 0.20
C GLY A 165 18.43 15.53 -0.69
N ALA A 166 18.54 15.64 -2.01
CA ALA A 166 18.22 14.51 -2.89
C ALA A 166 19.15 13.32 -2.59
N LEU A 167 18.64 12.10 -2.70
CA LEU A 167 19.40 10.87 -2.53
C LEU A 167 20.18 10.55 -3.80
N VAL A 168 19.54 10.70 -4.96
CA VAL A 168 20.12 10.28 -6.25
C VAL A 168 20.58 11.48 -7.08
N ARG A 169 19.64 12.25 -7.63
CA ARG A 169 19.93 13.44 -8.45
C ARG A 169 20.12 14.68 -7.58
N LYS A 170 21.24 14.74 -6.86
CA LYS A 170 21.64 15.89 -6.04
C LYS A 170 21.87 17.14 -6.90
N GLY A 171 21.65 18.31 -6.32
CA GLY A 171 21.99 19.60 -6.91
C GLY A 171 22.14 20.67 -5.83
N ASP A 172 22.26 21.94 -6.25
CA ASP A 172 22.62 23.02 -5.32
C ASP A 172 21.42 23.77 -4.73
N ARG A 173 20.20 23.44 -5.19
CA ARG A 173 18.97 24.07 -4.68
C ARG A 173 18.78 23.76 -3.20
N ASP A 174 18.30 24.74 -2.46
CA ASP A 174 17.84 24.53 -1.10
C ASP A 174 16.54 23.69 -1.08
N GLU A 175 16.08 23.37 0.13
CA GLU A 175 14.87 22.56 0.34
C GLU A 175 13.61 23.41 0.55
N THR A 176 13.61 24.70 0.19
CA THR A 176 12.44 25.57 0.41
C THR A 176 11.22 25.14 -0.43
N ALA A 177 11.46 24.50 -1.59
CA ALA A 177 10.42 23.99 -2.48
C ALA A 177 10.09 22.49 -2.25
N VAL A 178 10.71 21.83 -1.25
CA VAL A 178 10.39 20.45 -0.90
C VAL A 178 8.98 20.38 -0.34
N LEU A 179 8.23 19.34 -0.73
CA LEU A 179 6.84 19.20 -0.30
C LEU A 179 6.76 18.97 1.21
N PRO A 180 5.96 19.76 1.96
CA PRO A 180 5.78 19.56 3.39
C PRO A 180 4.99 18.28 3.66
N ALA A 181 5.10 17.74 4.87
CA ALA A 181 4.21 16.69 5.34
C ALA A 181 2.74 17.15 5.33
N LEU A 182 1.84 16.22 5.07
CA LEU A 182 0.40 16.43 5.19
C LEU A 182 -0.12 15.80 6.50
N PRO A 183 -1.14 16.38 7.14
CA PRO A 183 -1.71 15.81 8.34
C PRO A 183 -2.34 14.44 8.06
N VAL A 184 -2.23 13.53 9.04
CA VAL A 184 -2.92 12.23 8.99
C VAL A 184 -4.44 12.48 9.02
N PRO A 185 -5.22 11.98 8.05
CA PRO A 185 -6.68 12.09 8.09
C PRO A 185 -7.27 11.43 9.33
N GLN A 186 -8.27 12.07 9.95
CA GLN A 186 -9.02 11.49 11.05
C GLN A 186 -10.39 11.02 10.55
N VAL A 187 -10.73 9.76 10.84
CA VAL A 187 -12.03 9.16 10.52
C VAL A 187 -12.70 8.74 11.82
N ARG A 188 -13.98 9.09 11.97
CA ARG A 188 -14.78 8.66 13.13
C ARG A 188 -15.60 7.45 12.72
N ALA A 189 -15.32 6.29 13.29
CA ALA A 189 -16.10 5.08 13.04
C ALA A 189 -17.50 5.25 13.64
N ALA A 190 -18.54 5.06 12.84
CA ALA A 190 -19.92 5.12 13.30
C ALA A 190 -20.46 3.72 13.60
N LYS A 191 -21.29 3.61 14.64
CA LYS A 191 -22.00 2.37 14.96
C LYS A 191 -23.00 2.05 13.86
N LEU A 192 -23.11 0.77 13.53
CA LEU A 192 -24.15 0.28 12.62
C LEU A 192 -25.52 0.38 13.30
N ALA A 193 -26.55 0.70 12.53
CA ALA A 193 -27.90 0.74 13.06
C ALA A 193 -28.45 -0.68 13.25
N ALA A 194 -29.36 -0.85 14.23
CA ALA A 194 -30.00 -2.13 14.47
C ALA A 194 -30.80 -2.58 13.23
N ALA A 195 -30.77 -3.88 12.94
CA ALA A 195 -31.52 -4.45 11.83
C ALA A 195 -33.03 -4.16 11.97
N GLN A 196 -33.67 -3.86 10.86
CA GLN A 196 -35.12 -3.67 10.79
C GLN A 196 -35.80 -4.93 10.25
N ALA A 197 -37.07 -5.10 10.63
CA ALA A 197 -37.90 -6.20 10.14
C ALA A 197 -38.03 -6.14 8.61
N GLY A 198 -37.44 -7.12 7.92
CA GLY A 198 -37.49 -7.21 6.46
C GLY A 198 -36.19 -6.88 5.74
N ASP A 199 -35.15 -6.40 6.42
CA ASP A 199 -33.84 -6.14 5.79
C ASP A 199 -33.30 -7.39 5.09
N ALA A 200 -33.33 -8.54 5.78
CA ALA A 200 -32.88 -9.82 5.21
C ALA A 200 -33.65 -10.23 3.93
N ARG A 201 -34.93 -9.87 3.82
CA ARG A 201 -35.75 -10.20 2.63
C ARG A 201 -35.30 -9.43 1.39
N LEU A 202 -34.65 -8.28 1.56
CA LEU A 202 -34.10 -7.51 0.44
C LEU A 202 -32.96 -8.28 -0.25
N GLY A 203 -32.22 -9.11 0.50
CA GLY A 203 -31.14 -9.93 0.00
C GLY A 203 -31.55 -11.00 -1.01
N SER A 204 -32.85 -11.26 -1.19
CA SER A 204 -33.38 -12.20 -2.18
C SER A 204 -34.09 -11.52 -3.35
N LEU A 205 -34.07 -10.17 -3.44
CA LEU A 205 -34.79 -9.45 -4.48
C LEU A 205 -34.00 -9.46 -5.81
N PRO A 206 -34.57 -9.96 -6.92
CA PRO A 206 -33.87 -9.98 -8.22
C PRO A 206 -33.42 -8.58 -8.69
N ALA A 207 -34.20 -7.55 -8.38
CA ALA A 207 -33.85 -6.16 -8.70
C ALA A 207 -32.59 -5.67 -7.95
N LEU A 208 -32.32 -6.18 -6.75
CA LEU A 208 -31.09 -5.86 -6.02
C LEU A 208 -29.88 -6.55 -6.66
N TYR A 209 -29.95 -7.84 -6.98
CA TYR A 209 -28.90 -8.55 -7.71
C TYR A 209 -28.55 -7.86 -9.04
N GLN A 210 -29.57 -7.47 -9.82
CA GLN A 210 -29.38 -6.73 -11.08
C GLN A 210 -28.68 -5.40 -10.86
N ALA A 211 -29.11 -4.63 -9.84
CA ALA A 211 -28.50 -3.35 -9.53
C ALA A 211 -27.03 -3.48 -9.10
N LEU A 212 -26.69 -4.49 -8.27
CA LEU A 212 -25.32 -4.73 -7.83
C LEU A 212 -24.41 -5.13 -8.99
N ARG A 213 -24.87 -6.06 -9.84
CA ARG A 213 -24.12 -6.52 -11.02
C ARG A 213 -23.79 -5.37 -11.97
N ALA A 214 -24.68 -4.39 -12.11
CA ALA A 214 -24.47 -3.21 -12.94
C ALA A 214 -23.37 -2.25 -12.41
N THR A 215 -22.85 -2.46 -11.19
CA THR A 215 -21.74 -1.67 -10.62
C THR A 215 -20.38 -2.31 -10.74
N LEU A 216 -20.31 -3.57 -11.18
CA LEU A 216 -19.04 -4.25 -11.37
C LEU A 216 -18.26 -3.63 -12.53
N PRO A 217 -16.93 -3.48 -12.40
CA PRO A 217 -16.05 -3.22 -13.53
C PRO A 217 -16.25 -4.25 -14.65
N ALA A 218 -15.99 -3.85 -15.90
CA ALA A 218 -16.26 -4.69 -17.07
C ALA A 218 -15.44 -5.99 -17.10
N ASP A 219 -14.31 -6.03 -16.42
CA ASP A 219 -13.38 -7.15 -16.30
C ASP A 219 -13.49 -7.91 -14.97
N GLU A 220 -14.42 -7.52 -14.09
CA GLU A 220 -14.65 -8.19 -12.82
C GLU A 220 -15.97 -8.98 -12.82
N GLU A 221 -15.90 -10.21 -12.31
CA GLU A 221 -17.05 -11.06 -12.06
C GLU A 221 -17.24 -11.26 -10.55
N CYS A 222 -18.49 -11.46 -10.13
CA CYS A 222 -18.83 -11.81 -8.76
C CYS A 222 -19.84 -12.96 -8.76
N LYS A 223 -19.36 -14.18 -8.49
CA LYS A 223 -20.15 -15.42 -8.57
C LYS A 223 -21.41 -15.39 -7.71
N GLY A 224 -21.32 -14.79 -6.51
CA GLY A 224 -22.45 -14.64 -5.61
C GLY A 224 -23.56 -13.71 -6.11
N LEU A 225 -23.36 -13.03 -7.25
CA LEU A 225 -24.42 -12.28 -7.93
C LEU A 225 -25.06 -13.05 -9.08
N ASP A 226 -24.55 -14.24 -9.46
CA ASP A 226 -25.05 -15.03 -10.59
C ASP A 226 -26.52 -15.41 -10.43
N ALA A 227 -27.30 -15.17 -11.49
CA ALA A 227 -28.72 -15.42 -11.51
C ALA A 227 -28.97 -16.91 -11.76
N SER A 228 -28.68 -17.73 -10.76
CA SER A 228 -29.03 -19.16 -10.75
C SER A 228 -30.06 -19.42 -9.66
N ASP A 229 -30.89 -20.45 -9.85
CA ASP A 229 -31.91 -20.85 -8.86
C ASP A 229 -31.28 -21.36 -7.54
N ALA A 230 -29.96 -21.57 -7.52
CA ALA A 230 -29.17 -21.96 -6.35
C ALA A 230 -28.41 -20.78 -5.71
N ALA A 231 -28.69 -19.53 -6.12
CA ALA A 231 -28.04 -18.37 -5.53
C ALA A 231 -28.45 -18.20 -4.06
N GLU A 232 -27.47 -18.27 -3.17
CA GLU A 232 -27.67 -17.95 -1.75
C GLU A 232 -28.13 -16.48 -1.61
N PRO A 233 -29.03 -16.17 -0.66
CA PRO A 233 -29.44 -14.79 -0.38
C PRO A 233 -28.24 -13.90 -0.05
N LEU A 234 -28.25 -12.67 -0.57
CA LEU A 234 -27.25 -11.67 -0.19
C LEU A 234 -27.31 -11.40 1.31
N THR A 235 -26.15 -11.22 1.94
CA THR A 235 -26.07 -10.78 3.33
C THR A 235 -26.39 -9.29 3.40
N VAL A 236 -27.28 -8.89 4.33
CA VAL A 236 -27.73 -7.50 4.49
C VAL A 236 -27.53 -7.05 5.94
N ALA A 237 -26.75 -5.99 6.12
CA ALA A 237 -26.58 -5.30 7.40
C ALA A 237 -27.05 -3.84 7.29
N ARG A 238 -27.64 -3.29 8.35
CA ARG A 238 -28.16 -1.92 8.33
C ARG A 238 -27.09 -0.91 8.75
N LEU A 239 -26.84 0.09 7.91
CA LEU A 239 -25.86 1.14 8.17
C LEU A 239 -26.50 2.36 8.84
N SER A 240 -27.69 2.74 8.36
CA SER A 240 -28.46 3.90 8.83
C SER A 240 -29.97 3.66 8.63
N ASN A 241 -30.79 4.68 8.87
CA ASN A 241 -32.23 4.61 8.62
C ASN A 241 -32.58 4.30 7.15
N ASP A 242 -31.72 4.71 6.21
CA ASP A 242 -31.98 4.67 4.78
C ASP A 242 -30.88 3.97 3.97
N LYS A 243 -29.82 3.45 4.62
CA LYS A 243 -28.72 2.75 3.96
C LYS A 243 -28.49 1.36 4.54
N LEU A 244 -28.14 0.44 3.66
CA LEU A 244 -27.78 -0.93 3.95
C LEU A 244 -26.39 -1.23 3.38
N LEU A 245 -25.67 -2.12 4.04
CA LEU A 245 -24.49 -2.79 3.54
C LEU A 245 -24.94 -4.16 3.02
N VAL A 246 -24.60 -4.47 1.78
CA VAL A 246 -24.93 -5.74 1.15
C VAL A 246 -23.65 -6.44 0.77
N SER A 247 -23.57 -7.75 1.00
CA SER A 247 -22.41 -8.55 0.65
C SER A 247 -22.73 -9.94 0.15
N THR A 248 -21.80 -10.50 -0.62
CA THR A 248 -21.84 -11.87 -1.15
C THR A 248 -20.43 -12.30 -1.56
N ASP A 249 -20.16 -13.60 -1.57
CA ASP A 249 -18.86 -14.12 -2.01
C ASP A 249 -18.72 -13.99 -3.52
N CYS A 250 -17.71 -13.26 -3.96
CA CYS A 250 -17.46 -13.00 -5.39
C CYS A 250 -16.54 -14.03 -6.01
N TRP A 251 -15.45 -14.39 -5.34
CA TRP A 251 -14.48 -15.33 -5.87
C TRP A 251 -13.73 -16.07 -4.77
N MET A 252 -13.21 -17.23 -5.13
CA MET A 252 -12.33 -18.05 -4.30
C MET A 252 -11.16 -18.48 -5.16
N GLY A 253 -9.95 -18.17 -4.69
CA GLY A 253 -8.69 -18.63 -5.25
C GLY A 253 -8.06 -19.73 -4.39
N ALA A 254 -6.87 -20.18 -4.77
CA ALA A 254 -6.21 -21.30 -4.09
C ALA A 254 -5.91 -21.07 -2.60
N TYR A 255 -5.73 -19.80 -2.19
CA TYR A 255 -5.35 -19.43 -0.82
C TYR A 255 -5.98 -18.10 -0.36
N ASN A 256 -6.90 -17.55 -1.15
CA ASN A 256 -7.54 -16.26 -0.95
C ASN A 256 -9.04 -16.38 -1.28
N VAL A 257 -9.85 -15.53 -0.67
CA VAL A 257 -11.27 -15.33 -1.01
C VAL A 257 -11.53 -13.84 -1.19
N GLY A 258 -12.56 -13.51 -1.97
CA GLY A 258 -13.04 -12.15 -2.10
C GLY A 258 -14.54 -12.07 -1.94
N THR A 259 -14.96 -11.36 -0.91
CA THR A 259 -16.33 -10.97 -0.66
C THR A 259 -16.55 -9.56 -1.20
N GLY A 260 -17.64 -9.39 -1.94
CA GLY A 260 -18.10 -8.10 -2.42
C GLY A 260 -18.88 -7.36 -1.34
N PHE A 261 -18.66 -6.05 -1.23
CA PHE A 261 -19.42 -5.18 -0.34
C PHE A 261 -19.92 -3.94 -1.08
N TRP A 262 -21.20 -3.62 -0.88
CA TRP A 262 -21.86 -2.45 -1.45
C TRP A 262 -22.64 -1.68 -0.40
N VAL A 263 -22.66 -0.36 -0.52
CA VAL A 263 -23.68 0.47 0.13
C VAL A 263 -24.87 0.62 -0.80
N VAL A 264 -26.09 0.40 -0.29
CA VAL A 264 -27.34 0.58 -1.05
C VAL A 264 -28.35 1.40 -0.25
N ASN A 265 -29.31 2.02 -0.94
CA ASN A 265 -30.53 2.55 -0.32
C ASN A 265 -31.37 1.40 0.25
N ALA A 266 -32.03 1.63 1.38
CA ALA A 266 -32.92 0.64 1.99
C ALA A 266 -34.22 0.37 1.20
N ARG A 267 -34.45 1.11 0.10
CA ARG A 267 -35.62 1.01 -0.78
C ARG A 267 -35.19 1.27 -2.23
N ALA A 268 -35.97 0.75 -3.18
CA ALA A 268 -35.78 1.06 -4.58
C ALA A 268 -35.99 2.57 -4.87
N PRO A 269 -35.21 3.19 -5.77
CA PRO A 269 -34.06 2.61 -6.46
C PRO A 269 -32.88 2.37 -5.50
N PHE A 270 -32.34 1.15 -5.51
CA PHE A 270 -31.30 0.72 -4.56
C PHE A 270 -29.99 1.50 -4.69
N ALA A 271 -29.69 2.05 -5.87
CA ALA A 271 -28.52 2.92 -6.14
C ALA A 271 -27.21 2.42 -5.48
N PRO A 272 -26.76 1.19 -5.79
CA PRO A 272 -25.59 0.61 -5.15
C PRO A 272 -24.31 1.38 -5.46
N THR A 273 -23.42 1.43 -4.47
CA THR A 273 -22.04 1.88 -4.60
C THR A 273 -21.12 0.76 -4.15
N LEU A 274 -20.31 0.22 -5.06
CA LEU A 274 -19.31 -0.80 -4.76
C LEU A 274 -18.21 -0.21 -3.86
N ILE A 275 -17.86 -0.95 -2.81
CA ILE A 275 -16.75 -0.62 -1.92
C ILE A 275 -15.51 -1.41 -2.34
N THR A 276 -15.64 -2.74 -2.44
CA THR A 276 -14.59 -3.67 -2.87
C THR A 276 -15.20 -5.04 -3.19
N THR A 277 -14.55 -5.80 -4.06
CA THR A 277 -14.80 -7.23 -4.36
C THR A 277 -13.76 -8.15 -3.71
N HIS A 278 -12.83 -7.59 -2.94
CA HIS A 278 -11.66 -8.28 -2.39
C HIS A 278 -11.65 -8.33 -0.86
N ALA A 279 -12.79 -8.10 -0.20
CA ALA A 279 -12.84 -8.21 1.26
C ALA A 279 -12.63 -9.66 1.70
N SER A 280 -11.97 -9.83 2.84
CA SER A 280 -11.81 -11.12 3.51
C SER A 280 -12.66 -11.21 4.77
N ASP A 281 -13.06 -10.07 5.36
CA ASP A 281 -13.84 -10.03 6.60
C ASP A 281 -14.56 -8.68 6.81
N LEU A 282 -15.49 -8.64 7.75
CA LEU A 282 -16.14 -7.45 8.29
C LEU A 282 -16.05 -7.45 9.83
N ASP A 283 -15.21 -6.58 10.38
CA ASP A 283 -15.10 -6.35 11.82
C ASP A 283 -15.94 -5.14 12.24
N GLY A 284 -17.16 -5.41 12.71
CA GLY A 284 -18.12 -4.40 13.13
C GLY A 284 -18.48 -3.44 11.99
N SER A 285 -17.92 -2.24 12.01
CA SER A 285 -18.14 -1.19 11.00
C SER A 285 -16.96 -1.02 10.03
N THR A 286 -16.00 -1.94 10.04
CA THR A 286 -14.80 -1.91 9.20
C THR A 286 -14.69 -3.15 8.33
N ILE A 287 -14.69 -2.95 7.02
CA ILE A 287 -14.39 -3.98 6.03
C ILE A 287 -12.88 -4.17 5.98
N LEU A 288 -12.45 -5.43 6.02
CA LEU A 288 -11.06 -5.83 5.97
C LEU A 288 -10.80 -6.60 4.67
N SER A 289 -9.69 -6.31 4.02
CA SER A 289 -9.11 -7.14 2.96
C SER A 289 -7.71 -7.51 3.38
N SER A 290 -7.41 -8.81 3.43
CA SER A 290 -6.07 -9.34 3.58
C SER A 290 -5.88 -10.45 2.56
N GLN A 291 -4.99 -10.21 1.59
CA GLN A 291 -4.78 -11.08 0.45
C GLN A 291 -3.32 -11.46 0.34
N LYS A 292 -3.03 -12.76 0.38
CA LYS A 292 -1.67 -13.28 0.15
C LYS A 292 -1.25 -12.96 -1.28
N GLY A 293 0.01 -12.57 -1.47
CA GLY A 293 0.59 -12.46 -2.82
C GLY A 293 0.86 -13.83 -3.46
N ARG A 294 1.15 -14.85 -2.62
CA ARG A 294 1.29 -16.25 -3.04
C ARG A 294 1.03 -17.23 -1.90
N GLY A 295 0.86 -18.51 -2.23
CA GLY A 295 0.50 -19.58 -1.27
C GLY A 295 1.42 -19.71 -0.06
N LEU A 296 2.69 -19.28 -0.17
CA LEU A 296 3.65 -19.26 0.93
C LEU A 296 3.31 -18.23 2.02
N GLY A 297 2.53 -17.19 1.70
CA GLY A 297 2.18 -16.16 2.69
C GLY A 297 3.39 -15.39 3.22
N ASP A 298 4.42 -15.21 2.39
CA ASP A 298 5.60 -14.38 2.69
C ASP A 298 5.44 -12.94 2.19
N CYS A 299 4.25 -12.60 1.70
CA CYS A 299 3.85 -11.25 1.30
C CYS A 299 2.32 -11.13 1.27
N TYR A 300 1.80 -9.94 1.59
CA TYR A 300 0.37 -9.62 1.63
C TYR A 300 0.08 -8.23 1.05
N SER A 301 -1.15 -8.08 0.58
CA SER A 301 -1.82 -6.79 0.42
C SER A 301 -2.94 -6.68 1.44
N GLU A 302 -3.06 -5.51 2.06
CA GLU A 302 -4.04 -5.21 3.09
C GLU A 302 -4.76 -3.90 2.81
N GLU A 303 -6.07 -3.91 2.96
CA GLU A 303 -6.91 -2.72 2.86
C GLU A 303 -7.98 -2.72 3.94
N ARG A 304 -8.35 -1.52 4.40
CA ARG A 304 -9.41 -1.33 5.38
C ARG A 304 -10.31 -0.18 4.96
N TRP A 305 -11.63 -0.38 5.09
CA TRP A 305 -12.62 0.66 4.90
C TRP A 305 -13.52 0.75 6.12
N THR A 306 -13.62 1.93 6.72
CA THR A 306 -14.42 2.14 7.92
C THR A 306 -15.64 3.02 7.61
N TRP A 307 -16.81 2.61 8.10
CA TRP A 307 -18.04 3.40 8.00
C TRP A 307 -17.96 4.65 8.88
N ASP A 308 -18.09 5.83 8.27
CA ASP A 308 -18.02 7.12 8.97
C ASP A 308 -19.39 7.69 9.40
N GLY A 309 -20.47 6.91 9.22
CA GLY A 309 -21.85 7.34 9.42
C GLY A 309 -22.54 7.81 8.13
N ARG A 310 -21.78 7.99 7.05
CA ARG A 310 -22.29 8.41 5.73
C ARG A 310 -21.76 7.55 4.59
N ARG A 311 -20.50 7.13 4.63
CA ARG A 311 -19.84 6.30 3.62
C ARG A 311 -18.75 5.44 4.26
N PHE A 312 -18.36 4.39 3.55
CA PHE A 312 -17.11 3.69 3.85
C PHE A 312 -15.94 4.51 3.31
N VAL A 313 -15.02 4.88 4.19
CA VAL A 313 -13.79 5.60 3.85
C VAL A 313 -12.64 4.61 3.90
N GLN A 314 -11.79 4.55 2.86
CA GLN A 314 -10.57 3.75 2.91
C GLN A 314 -9.61 4.35 3.96
N THR A 315 -9.47 3.66 5.09
CA THR A 315 -8.70 4.12 6.25
C THR A 315 -7.29 3.56 6.25
N SER A 316 -7.06 2.47 5.52
CA SER A 316 -5.75 1.87 5.34
C SER A 316 -5.63 1.20 3.97
N LYS A 317 -4.46 1.31 3.36
CA LYS A 317 -4.02 0.51 2.22
C LYS A 317 -2.52 0.33 2.31
N SER A 318 -2.07 -0.92 2.34
CA SER A 318 -0.66 -1.28 2.50
C SER A 318 -0.35 -2.58 1.78
N THR A 319 0.89 -2.74 1.37
CA THR A 319 1.46 -4.06 1.07
C THR A 319 2.54 -4.39 2.09
N SER A 320 3.01 -5.64 2.07
CA SER A 320 4.20 -6.03 2.82
C SER A 320 5.50 -6.00 1.98
N GLY A 321 5.41 -5.45 0.76
CA GLY A 321 6.47 -5.46 -0.24
C GLY A 321 6.60 -6.78 -1.00
N LEU A 322 7.83 -7.08 -1.45
CA LEU A 322 8.10 -8.22 -2.32
C LEU A 322 8.07 -9.57 -1.57
N CYS A 323 7.62 -10.62 -2.26
CA CYS A 323 7.53 -12.00 -1.76
C CYS A 323 8.92 -12.66 -1.76
N ARG A 324 9.74 -12.31 -0.76
CA ARG A 324 11.18 -12.63 -0.68
C ARG A 324 11.54 -13.56 0.48
N LEU A 325 10.57 -14.27 1.07
CA LEU A 325 10.78 -15.22 2.18
C LEU A 325 11.56 -14.65 3.38
N VAL A 326 11.45 -13.34 3.60
CA VAL A 326 12.11 -12.69 4.74
C VAL A 326 11.36 -12.98 6.03
N ALA A 327 10.03 -12.90 6.03
CA ALA A 327 9.21 -13.27 7.18
C ALA A 327 7.82 -13.71 6.71
N ALA A 328 7.14 -14.53 7.51
CA ALA A 328 5.71 -14.78 7.31
C ALA A 328 4.95 -13.45 7.46
N GLY A 329 4.05 -13.15 6.54
CA GLY A 329 3.41 -11.82 6.49
C GLY A 329 4.19 -10.77 5.68
N GLY A 330 5.45 -11.05 5.32
CA GLY A 330 6.36 -10.11 4.66
C GLY A 330 7.25 -9.34 5.64
N ALA A 331 8.27 -8.67 5.10
CA ALA A 331 9.31 -8.04 5.91
C ALA A 331 8.85 -6.75 6.61
N TRP A 332 8.02 -5.96 5.94
CA TRP A 332 7.69 -4.59 6.37
C TRP A 332 6.23 -4.27 6.11
N GLN A 333 5.76 -3.12 6.59
CA GLN A 333 4.50 -2.51 6.14
C GLN A 333 4.80 -1.30 5.27
N LEU A 334 4.25 -1.29 4.05
CA LEU A 334 4.43 -0.27 3.04
C LEU A 334 3.08 0.39 2.71
N PRO A 335 2.57 1.28 3.58
CA PRO A 335 1.29 1.93 3.38
C PRO A 335 1.34 2.99 2.28
N THR A 336 0.25 3.07 1.51
CA THR A 336 -0.06 4.18 0.59
C THR A 336 -1.24 5.03 1.10
N VAL A 337 -2.06 4.47 1.99
CA VAL A 337 -3.13 5.19 2.70
C VAL A 337 -3.00 4.91 4.19
N VAL A 338 -2.94 5.98 4.98
CA VAL A 338 -3.06 5.95 6.44
C VAL A 338 -4.16 6.91 6.91
N ALA A 339 -4.86 6.52 7.96
CA ALA A 339 -5.80 7.37 8.68
C ALA A 339 -5.82 6.98 10.17
N GLU A 340 -6.12 7.94 11.04
CA GLU A 340 -6.41 7.70 12.44
C GLU A 340 -7.92 7.44 12.60
N VAL A 341 -8.28 6.22 13.00
CA VAL A 341 -9.69 5.85 13.23
C VAL A 341 -10.03 6.02 14.71
N LYS A 342 -10.99 6.90 14.99
CA LYS A 342 -11.53 7.12 16.33
C LYS A 342 -12.89 6.44 16.44
N GLN A 343 -13.07 5.63 17.48
CA GLN A 343 -14.38 5.05 17.76
C GLN A 343 -15.36 6.15 18.17
N SER A 344 -16.59 6.10 17.66
CA SER A 344 -17.66 6.93 18.20
C SER A 344 -18.00 6.48 19.61
N PRO A 345 -18.29 7.41 20.54
CA PRO A 345 -18.73 7.06 21.90
C PRO A 345 -19.90 6.07 21.91
#